data_AF-A0A0R1MEP2-F1
#
_entry.id   AF-A0A0R1MEP2-F1
#
_cell.length_a   1.000
_cell.length_b   1.000
_cell.length_c   1.000
_cell.angle_alpha   90.00
_cell.angle_beta   90.00
_cell.angle_gamma   90.00
#
_symmetry.space_group_name_H-M   'P 1'
#
loop_
_entity.id
_entity.type
_entity.pdbx_description
1 polymer ?
#
loop_
_entity_poly.entity_id
_entity_poly.type
_entity_poly.pdbx_seq_one_letter_code
_entity_poly.pdbx_strand_id
1 'polypeptide(L)'
;MLKNIILILRLLRFFLLGLFCLICILMYVGALKFFPFKYKFEYYQIYFFITLITLPFFRNLHNEWFKASDSDDQQKSYKQKALDMYHQDMSQHHKGGKWSTKGVNVNPYEYTSDYTMAYDDMFGWVYDLAKRIFISLIFIVFAPIFFIIIYIKKHD
;
A
#
# COMPACT_ATOMS: atom_id res chain seq x y z
N MET A 1 -13.05 -8.07 -23.17
CA MET A 1 -11.86 -7.40 -23.76
C MET A 1 -11.30 -6.30 -22.87
N LEU A 2 -12.10 -5.30 -22.44
CA LEU A 2 -11.65 -4.17 -21.60
C LEU A 2 -10.94 -4.60 -20.29
N LYS A 3 -11.47 -5.62 -19.60
CA LYS A 3 -10.88 -6.15 -18.35
C LYS A 3 -9.45 -6.68 -18.54
N ASN A 4 -9.16 -7.33 -19.66
CA ASN A 4 -7.84 -7.88 -19.96
C ASN A 4 -6.84 -6.76 -20.28
N ILE A 5 -7.29 -5.70 -20.97
CA ILE A 5 -6.47 -4.52 -21.28
C ILE A 5 -6.07 -3.80 -19.98
N ILE A 6 -7.01 -3.62 -19.05
CA ILE A 6 -6.73 -2.99 -17.74
C ILE A 6 -5.70 -3.81 -16.94
N LEU A 7 -5.80 -5.15 -16.99
CA LEU A 7 -4.87 -6.03 -16.31
C LEU A 7 -3.46 -5.93 -16.91
N ILE A 8 -3.35 -5.91 -18.24
CA ILE A 8 -2.06 -5.74 -18.94
C ILE A 8 -1.44 -4.38 -18.61
N LEU A 9 -2.21 -3.29 -18.64
CA LEU A 9 -1.71 -1.96 -18.27
C LEU A 9 -1.22 -1.91 -16.83
N ARG A 10 -1.91 -2.60 -15.92
CA ARG A 10 -1.50 -2.70 -14.51
C ARG A 10 -0.19 -3.47 -14.35
N LEU A 11 -0.04 -4.61 -15.04
CA LEU A 11 1.20 -5.38 -15.07
C LEU A 11 2.36 -4.54 -15.62
N LEU A 12 2.13 -3.86 -16.73
CA LEU A 12 3.13 -3.03 -17.39
C LEU A 12 3.61 -1.91 -16.47
N ARG A 13 2.69 -1.25 -15.74
CA ARG A 13 3.06 -0.24 -14.75
C ARG A 13 3.98 -0.79 -13.66
N PHE A 14 3.68 -1.97 -13.12
CA PHE A 14 4.52 -2.59 -12.10
C PHE A 14 5.89 -3.00 -12.63
N PHE A 15 5.92 -3.52 -13.86
CA PHE A 15 7.16 -3.89 -14.53
C PHE A 15 8.07 -2.67 -14.78
N LEU A 16 7.51 -1.56 -15.28
CA LEU A 16 8.28 -0.32 -15.50
C LEU A 16 8.86 0.24 -14.21
N LEU A 17 8.09 0.24 -13.12
CA LEU A 17 8.57 0.66 -11.80
C LEU A 17 9.71 -0.23 -11.29
N GLY A 18 9.57 -1.55 -11.43
CA GLY A 18 10.63 -2.49 -11.06
C GLY A 18 11.90 -2.31 -11.90
N LEU A 19 11.74 -2.07 -13.21
CA LEU A 19 12.86 -1.83 -14.12
C LEU A 19 13.61 -0.55 -13.75
N PHE A 20 12.87 0.52 -13.42
CA PHE A 20 13.46 1.75 -12.93
C PHE A 20 14.26 1.53 -11.64
N CYS A 21 13.69 0.82 -10.65
CA CYS A 21 14.40 0.47 -9.43
C CYS A 21 15.67 -0.36 -9.69
N LEU A 22 15.60 -1.35 -10.60
CA LEU A 22 16.75 -2.18 -10.96
C LEU A 22 17.87 -1.33 -11.57
N ILE A 23 17.54 -0.40 -12.46
CA ILE A 23 18.53 0.54 -13.03
C ILE A 23 19.17 1.38 -11.91
N CYS A 24 18.38 1.93 -10.99
CA CYS A 24 18.90 2.68 -9.85
C CYS A 24 19.86 1.84 -8.99
N ILE A 25 19.53 0.57 -8.73
CA ILE A 25 20.39 -0.36 -7.97
C ILE A 25 21.69 -0.65 -8.74
N LEU A 26 21.61 -0.92 -10.04
CA LEU A 26 22.79 -1.17 -10.87
C LEU A 26 23.71 0.04 -10.95
N MET A 27 23.15 1.24 -10.98
CA MET A 27 23.92 2.49 -10.89
C MET A 27 24.58 2.65 -9.51
N TYR A 28 23.84 2.38 -8.43
CA TYR A 28 24.34 2.51 -7.06
C TYR A 28 25.51 1.54 -6.79
N VAL A 29 25.40 0.29 -7.22
CA VAL A 29 26.48 -0.70 -7.09
C VAL A 29 27.64 -0.42 -8.07
N GLY A 30 27.43 0.47 -9.05
CA GLY A 30 28.44 0.81 -10.07
C GLY A 30 28.61 -0.26 -11.14
N ALA A 31 27.70 -1.23 -11.20
CA ALA A 31 27.63 -2.26 -12.24
C ALA A 31 27.19 -1.68 -13.59
N LEU A 32 26.44 -0.57 -13.59
CA LEU A 32 26.03 0.17 -14.77
C LEU A 32 26.53 1.62 -14.70
N LYS A 33 27.38 2.00 -15.65
CA LYS A 33 27.79 3.39 -15.88
C LYS A 33 27.27 3.82 -17.26
N PHE A 34 26.61 4.97 -17.32
CA PHE A 34 26.14 5.53 -18.59
C PHE A 34 27.27 6.17 -19.41
N PHE A 35 28.28 6.76 -18.74
CA PHE A 35 29.40 7.43 -19.40
C PHE A 35 30.74 7.09 -18.73
N PRO A 36 31.66 6.39 -19.41
CA PRO A 36 31.45 5.59 -20.62
C PRO A 36 30.46 4.44 -20.37
N PHE A 37 29.69 4.02 -21.38
CA PHE A 37 28.75 2.91 -21.25
C PHE A 37 29.52 1.63 -20.91
N LYS A 38 29.46 1.22 -19.66
CA LYS A 38 30.13 0.02 -19.14
C LYS A 38 29.16 -0.72 -18.26
N TYR A 39 28.87 -1.94 -18.66
CA TYR A 39 28.06 -2.87 -17.91
C TYR A 39 28.94 -4.02 -17.42
N LYS A 40 28.99 -4.23 -16.11
CA LYS A 40 29.63 -5.38 -15.48
C LYS A 40 28.54 -6.34 -15.05
N PHE A 41 28.56 -7.54 -15.65
CA PHE A 41 27.61 -8.58 -15.29
C PHE A 41 28.07 -9.31 -14.03
N GLU A 42 27.19 -9.43 -13.06
CA GLU A 42 27.43 -10.13 -11.79
C GLU A 42 26.27 -11.09 -11.49
N TYR A 43 26.57 -12.24 -10.88
CA TYR A 43 25.59 -13.31 -10.71
C TYR A 43 24.35 -12.92 -9.90
N TYR A 44 24.47 -12.02 -8.93
CA TYR A 44 23.32 -11.52 -8.16
C TYR A 44 22.31 -10.77 -9.03
N GLN A 45 22.70 -10.27 -10.21
CA GLN A 45 21.79 -9.55 -11.10
C GLN A 45 20.72 -10.49 -11.66
N ILE A 46 21.05 -11.77 -11.87
CA ILE A 46 20.10 -12.80 -12.31
C ILE A 46 18.94 -12.90 -11.30
N TYR A 47 19.26 -12.86 -10.01
CA TYR A 47 18.26 -12.88 -8.94
C TYR A 47 17.34 -11.65 -9.02
N PHE A 48 17.88 -10.45 -9.20
CA PHE A 48 17.08 -9.23 -9.38
C PHE A 48 16.23 -9.27 -10.65
N PHE A 49 16.71 -9.88 -11.74
CA PHE A 49 15.91 -10.06 -12.96
C PHE A 49 14.74 -11.05 -12.76
N ILE A 50 14.97 -12.17 -12.08
CA ILE A 50 13.91 -13.14 -11.78
C ILE A 50 12.84 -12.52 -10.88
N THR A 51 13.26 -11.80 -9.83
CA THR A 51 12.34 -11.10 -8.93
C THR A 51 11.57 -9.98 -9.65
N LEU A 52 12.21 -9.24 -10.56
CA LEU A 52 11.55 -8.23 -11.40
C LEU A 52 10.40 -8.79 -12.22
N ILE A 53 10.59 -9.97 -12.85
CA ILE A 53 9.57 -10.60 -13.69
C ILE A 53 8.42 -11.14 -12.82
N THR A 54 8.73 -11.66 -11.64
CA THR A 54 7.75 -12.37 -10.80
C THR A 54 6.89 -11.41 -9.96
N LEU A 55 7.49 -10.34 -9.44
CA LEU A 55 6.82 -9.37 -8.57
C LEU A 55 5.48 -8.82 -9.13
N PRO A 56 5.35 -8.46 -10.42
CA PRO A 56 4.07 -7.98 -10.96
C PRO A 56 2.97 -9.06 -10.94
N PHE A 57 3.31 -10.34 -11.13
CA PHE A 57 2.35 -11.44 -11.00
C PHE A 57 1.95 -11.67 -9.55
N PHE A 58 2.93 -11.69 -8.64
CA PHE A 58 2.69 -11.85 -7.21
C PHE A 58 1.79 -10.73 -6.66
N ARG A 59 2.04 -9.49 -7.06
CA ARG A 59 1.24 -8.33 -6.64
C ARG A 59 -0.20 -8.37 -7.15
N ASN A 60 -0.43 -8.92 -8.33
CA ASN A 60 -1.78 -9.11 -8.85
C ASN A 60 -2.52 -10.26 -8.15
N LEU A 61 -1.83 -11.35 -7.79
CA LEU A 61 -2.43 -12.47 -7.08
C LEU A 61 -2.78 -12.11 -5.63
N HIS A 62 -1.92 -11.34 -4.96
CA HIS A 62 -2.04 -10.97 -3.55
C HIS A 62 -2.27 -9.47 -3.34
N ASN A 63 -3.19 -8.88 -4.12
CA ASN A 63 -3.45 -7.43 -4.06
C ASN A 63 -3.82 -6.93 -2.65
N GLU A 64 -4.48 -7.77 -1.85
CA GLU A 64 -4.86 -7.49 -0.46
C GLU A 64 -3.66 -7.28 0.46
N TRP A 65 -2.53 -7.94 0.21
CA TRP A 65 -1.34 -7.78 1.05
C TRP A 65 -0.71 -6.41 0.81
N PHE A 66 -0.70 -5.96 -0.44
CA PHE A 66 -0.10 -4.69 -0.83
C PHE A 66 -0.98 -3.48 -0.54
N LYS A 67 -2.29 -3.63 -0.48
CA LYS A 67 -3.17 -2.54 -0.08
C LYS A 67 -3.18 -2.43 1.45
N ALA A 68 -3.03 -1.23 1.99
CA ALA A 68 -3.64 -0.96 3.29
C ALA A 68 -5.15 -1.20 3.10
N SER A 69 -5.70 -2.12 3.89
CA SER A 69 -7.09 -2.58 3.76
C SER A 69 -8.03 -1.38 3.61
N ASP A 70 -8.88 -1.40 2.57
CA ASP A 70 -9.96 -0.42 2.33
C ASP A 70 -11.02 -0.44 3.46
N SER A 71 -10.74 -1.08 4.61
CA SER A 71 -11.53 -0.93 5.81
C SER A 71 -11.35 0.50 6.32
N ASP A 72 -12.37 1.33 6.13
CA ASP A 72 -12.53 2.70 6.63
C ASP A 72 -12.05 2.91 8.08
N ASP A 73 -11.94 1.84 8.88
CA ASP A 73 -11.54 1.88 10.28
C ASP A 73 -10.03 1.97 10.57
N GLN A 74 -9.17 1.70 9.59
CA GLN A 74 -7.71 1.71 9.80
C GLN A 74 -7.00 2.99 9.33
N GLN A 75 -7.63 3.78 8.44
CA GLN A 75 -7.05 5.03 7.94
C GLN A 75 -7.61 6.28 8.60
N LYS A 76 -8.55 6.14 9.55
CA LYS A 76 -8.93 7.25 10.42
C LYS A 76 -7.79 7.55 11.39
N SER A 77 -7.30 8.78 11.36
CA SER A 77 -6.33 9.28 12.34
C SER A 77 -6.84 9.02 13.76
N TYR A 78 -5.91 8.78 14.68
CA TYR A 78 -6.25 8.45 16.07
C TYR A 78 -7.22 9.47 16.69
N LYS A 79 -7.06 10.76 16.34
CA LYS A 79 -7.97 11.82 16.77
C LYS A 79 -9.37 11.68 16.15
N GLN A 80 -9.47 11.43 14.86
CA GLN A 80 -10.76 11.22 14.19
C GLN A 80 -11.48 9.99 14.76
N LYS A 81 -10.72 8.92 15.04
CA LYS A 81 -11.27 7.71 15.66
C LYS A 81 -11.77 7.97 17.08
N ALA A 82 -11.03 8.73 17.89
CA ALA A 82 -11.45 9.11 19.23
C ALA A 82 -12.70 10.01 19.21
N LEU A 83 -12.80 10.92 18.24
CA LEU A 83 -13.95 11.80 18.04
C LEU A 83 -15.19 11.02 17.58
N ASP A 84 -15.02 10.10 16.62
CA ASP A 84 -16.08 9.19 16.19
C ASP A 84 -16.58 8.31 17.36
N MET A 85 -15.68 7.80 18.21
CA MET A 85 -16.03 7.06 19.42
C MET A 85 -16.79 7.93 20.43
N TYR A 86 -16.36 9.17 20.63
CA TYR A 86 -17.05 10.12 21.50
C TYR A 86 -18.47 10.42 21.00
N HIS A 87 -18.65 10.64 19.70
CA HIS A 87 -19.97 10.80 19.10
C HIS A 87 -20.82 9.53 19.23
N GLN A 88 -20.21 8.36 19.03
CA GLN A 88 -20.89 7.08 19.19
C GLN A 88 -21.36 6.90 20.64
N ASP A 89 -20.53 7.19 21.63
CA ASP A 89 -20.90 7.11 23.05
C ASP A 89 -21.99 8.11 23.40
N MET A 90 -21.89 9.37 22.94
CA MET A 90 -22.92 10.39 23.16
C MET A 90 -24.28 9.97 22.57
N SER A 91 -24.27 9.38 21.37
CA SER A 91 -25.47 8.86 20.72
C SER A 91 -26.08 7.66 21.45
N GLN A 92 -25.26 6.82 22.07
CA GLN A 92 -25.69 5.64 22.83
C GLN A 92 -26.23 6.00 24.22
N HIS A 93 -25.70 7.04 24.86
CA HIS A 93 -26.14 7.49 26.19
C HIS A 93 -27.38 8.40 26.16
N HIS A 94 -27.83 8.81 24.98
CA HIS A 94 -29.08 9.57 24.83
C HIS A 94 -30.31 8.72 25.21
N LYS A 95 -30.94 9.07 26.34
CA LYS A 95 -32.13 8.38 26.90
C LYS A 95 -33.43 8.62 26.10
N GLY A 96 -33.40 9.48 25.08
CA GLY A 96 -34.57 9.93 24.32
C GLY A 96 -34.83 9.17 23.01
N GLY A 97 -34.55 7.87 22.92
CA GLY A 97 -34.73 7.10 21.69
C GLY A 97 -33.78 7.50 20.56
N LYS A 98 -33.47 6.54 19.68
CA LYS A 98 -32.39 6.68 18.67
C LYS A 98 -32.60 7.80 17.62
N TRP A 99 -33.75 8.48 17.61
CA TRP A 99 -34.16 9.42 16.55
C TRP A 99 -34.84 10.71 17.07
N SER A 100 -34.69 11.08 18.35
CA SER A 100 -35.25 12.32 18.87
C SER A 100 -34.26 13.48 18.79
N THR A 101 -34.64 14.57 18.12
CA THR A 101 -33.84 15.80 17.96
C THR A 101 -33.88 16.73 19.18
N LYS A 102 -34.66 16.41 20.22
CA LYS A 102 -34.79 17.24 21.42
C LYS A 102 -33.53 17.13 22.30
N GLY A 103 -32.72 18.18 22.31
CA GLY A 103 -31.60 18.36 23.24
C GLY A 103 -30.21 17.99 22.70
N VAL A 104 -30.05 17.77 21.40
CA VAL A 104 -28.74 17.55 20.79
C VAL A 104 -27.99 18.88 20.74
N ASN A 105 -27.09 19.11 21.69
CA ASN A 105 -26.17 20.24 21.68
C ASN A 105 -24.91 19.81 20.95
N VAL A 106 -24.74 20.26 19.70
CA VAL A 106 -23.52 20.04 18.91
C VAL A 106 -22.57 21.18 19.22
N ASN A 107 -21.33 20.87 19.61
CA ASN A 107 -20.34 21.90 19.89
C ASN A 107 -19.92 22.58 18.56
N PRO A 108 -20.20 23.87 18.34
CA PRO A 108 -19.88 24.55 17.08
C PRO A 108 -18.39 24.56 16.76
N TYR A 109 -17.54 24.46 17.78
CA TYR A 109 -16.08 24.48 17.66
C TYR A 109 -15.47 23.11 17.31
N GLU A 110 -16.27 22.05 17.32
CA GLU A 110 -15.82 20.68 16.98
C GLU A 110 -15.45 20.57 15.50
N TYR A 111 -16.07 21.40 14.65
CA TYR A 111 -15.81 21.46 13.21
C TYR A 111 -14.88 22.60 12.79
N THR A 112 -14.37 23.39 13.74
CA THR A 112 -13.50 24.56 13.45
C THR A 112 -12.01 24.27 13.65
N SER A 113 -11.60 23.02 13.83
CA SER A 113 -10.18 22.70 14.00
C SER A 113 -9.39 22.88 12.71
N ASP A 114 -8.28 23.60 12.77
CA ASP A 114 -7.37 23.86 11.61
C ASP A 114 -6.70 22.59 11.05
N TYR A 115 -6.73 21.48 11.79
CA TYR A 115 -6.30 20.16 11.30
C TYR A 115 -7.40 19.59 10.41
N THR A 116 -7.39 20.03 9.16
CA THR A 116 -8.32 19.60 8.12
C THR A 116 -8.06 18.13 7.75
N MET A 117 -9.13 17.39 7.44
CA MET A 117 -9.13 16.00 6.93
C MET A 117 -8.09 15.74 5.81
N ALA A 118 -7.65 16.79 5.12
CA ALA A 118 -6.61 16.74 4.10
C ALA A 118 -5.23 16.25 4.62
N TYR A 119 -4.86 16.55 5.86
CA TYR A 119 -3.60 16.05 6.43
C TYR A 119 -3.65 14.54 6.71
N ASP A 120 -4.79 14.05 7.19
CA ASP A 120 -4.99 12.62 7.45
C ASP A 120 -4.98 11.80 6.14
N ASP A 121 -5.55 12.34 5.07
CA ASP A 121 -5.55 11.72 3.74
C ASP A 121 -4.10 11.58 3.18
N MET A 122 -3.27 12.61 3.39
CA MET A 122 -1.85 12.56 2.98
C MET A 122 -1.07 11.49 3.75
N PHE A 123 -1.27 11.38 5.07
CA PHE A 123 -0.61 10.34 5.88
C PHE A 123 -1.08 8.93 5.52
N GLY A 124 -2.37 8.75 5.24
CA GLY A 124 -2.92 7.48 4.75
C GLY A 124 -2.28 7.04 3.44
N TRP A 125 -2.14 7.96 2.49
CA TRP A 125 -1.48 7.70 1.21
C TRP A 125 0.01 7.33 1.38
N VAL A 126 0.76 8.10 2.19
CA VAL A 126 2.18 7.81 2.45
C VAL A 126 2.33 6.45 3.13
N TYR A 127 1.46 6.11 4.08
CA TYR A 127 1.49 4.82 4.76
C TYR A 127 1.22 3.66 3.80
N ASP A 128 0.22 3.77 2.92
CA ASP A 128 -0.07 2.75 1.91
C ASP A 128 1.11 2.59 0.93
N LEU A 129 1.72 3.70 0.51
CA LEU A 129 2.94 3.67 -0.31
C LEU A 129 4.10 2.97 0.42
N ALA A 130 4.35 3.32 1.68
CA ALA A 130 5.39 2.72 2.50
C ALA A 130 5.17 1.22 2.71
N LYS A 131 3.93 0.80 3.02
CA LYS A 131 3.55 -0.62 3.14
C LYS A 131 3.85 -1.38 1.85
N ARG A 132 3.50 -0.81 0.70
CA ARG A 132 3.77 -1.41 -0.63
C ARG A 132 5.26 -1.58 -0.89
N ILE A 133 6.08 -0.57 -0.57
CA ILE A 133 7.53 -0.65 -0.71
C ILE A 133 8.09 -1.72 0.24
N PHE A 134 7.65 -1.73 1.50
CA PHE A 134 8.13 -2.65 2.52
C PHE A 134 7.86 -4.12 2.16
N ILE A 135 6.64 -4.44 1.73
CA ILE A 135 6.30 -5.80 1.28
C ILE A 135 7.08 -6.18 0.02
N SER A 136 7.32 -5.22 -0.88
CA SER A 136 8.14 -5.46 -2.07
C SER A 136 9.60 -5.75 -1.70
N LEU A 137 10.14 -5.08 -0.68
CA LEU A 137 11.49 -5.33 -0.16
C LEU A 137 11.57 -6.71 0.50
N ILE A 138 10.60 -7.08 1.33
CA ILE A 138 10.49 -8.43 1.91
C ILE A 138 10.44 -9.48 0.79
N PHE A 139 9.67 -9.24 -0.25
CA PHE A 139 9.59 -10.13 -1.40
C PHE A 139 10.93 -10.27 -2.12
N ILE A 140 11.68 -9.18 -2.29
CA ILE A 140 13.02 -9.22 -2.90
C ILE A 140 14.00 -10.00 -2.03
N VAL A 141 13.87 -10.01 -0.70
CA VAL A 141 14.78 -10.80 0.17
C VAL A 141 14.38 -12.28 0.20
N PHE A 142 13.08 -12.56 0.23
CA PHE A 142 12.53 -13.89 0.47
C PHE A 142 11.82 -14.51 -0.74
N ALA A 143 12.11 -14.05 -1.95
CA ALA A 143 11.51 -14.54 -3.19
C ALA A 143 11.42 -16.08 -3.29
N PRO A 144 12.48 -16.87 -2.99
CA PRO A 144 12.38 -18.34 -3.05
C PRO A 144 11.36 -18.92 -2.06
N ILE A 145 11.21 -18.32 -0.88
CA ILE A 145 10.27 -18.79 0.15
C ILE A 145 8.82 -18.54 -0.30
N PHE A 146 8.54 -17.38 -0.91
CA PHE A 146 7.19 -17.10 -1.44
C PHE A 146 6.75 -18.10 -2.50
N PHE A 147 7.66 -18.53 -3.38
CA PHE A 147 7.35 -19.56 -4.37
C PHE A 147 7.04 -20.92 -3.74
N ILE A 148 7.78 -21.30 -2.69
CA ILE A 148 7.53 -22.54 -1.94
C ILE A 148 6.15 -22.48 -1.28
N ILE A 149 5.78 -21.36 -0.65
CA ILE A 149 4.46 -21.18 -0.02
C ILE A 149 3.32 -21.31 -1.04
N ILE A 150 3.47 -20.70 -2.22
CA ILE A 150 2.48 -20.80 -3.30
C ILE A 150 2.36 -22.25 -3.80
N TYR A 151 3.48 -22.96 -3.93
CA TYR A 151 3.49 -24.36 -4.34
C TYR A 151 2.76 -25.26 -3.33
N ILE A 152 3.04 -25.09 -2.03
CA ILE A 152 2.38 -25.83 -0.95
C ILE A 152 0.87 -25.57 -0.96
N LYS A 153 0.46 -24.29 -0.97
CA LYS A 153 -0.97 -23.91 -0.95
C LYS A 153 -1.77 -24.38 -2.18
N LYS A 154 -1.11 -24.69 -3.30
CA LYS A 154 -1.77 -25.23 -4.49
C LYS A 154 -1.97 -26.75 -4.41
N HIS A 155 -1.21 -27.43 -3.58
CA HIS A 155 -1.22 -28.89 -3.42
C HIS A 155 -1.95 -29.37 -2.14
N ASP A 156 -2.32 -28.45 -1.24
CA ASP A 156 -3.33 -28.63 -0.19
C ASP A 156 -4.73 -28.26 -0.70
#